data_AF-A0A2V9Y7I5-F1
#
_entry.id   AF-A0A2V9Y7I5-F1
#
_cell.length_a   1.000
_cell.length_b   1.000
_cell.length_c   1.000
_cell.angle_alpha   90.00
_cell.angle_beta   90.00
_cell.angle_gamma   90.00
#
_symmetry.space_group_name_H-M   'P 1'
#
loop_
_entity.id
_entity.type
_entity.pdbx_description
1 polymer ?
#
loop_
_entity_poly.entity_id
_entity_poly.type
_entity_poly.pdbx_seq_one_letter_code
_entity_poly.pdbx_strand_id
1 'polypeptide(L)'
;MCTIARVQAGATLFLGEPYSYDGAFAGTGHAALYLSGVCAASPLVLRHCLPGETGIVLSRYRGIGGYDWIAIPLIPYLYAVEKPEDIPLFADKKLVAFLRDQYRRNHLEAVVPDLPDDRTPDGAWYQLIGASYLRTIYAFEIETRPEQDDKLIRTLNDAANHQRWKLVTANCADFVRQVISFYYPHSVHRSIIGDLGVTTPKQLARTLSKYSRGHPELHASTFAIPQVPGTIPRSKRVRGVLEVMLTSKKYMLPLFLFHPFAAGTAVAVYVGHWHYNPGKNAPILDSKDQLGVALTSADRRVLQNRLEELVQTAAAGAYADGRHWTSFRADAVPALDHFGGPTLQARVGAEIMSVGITRSNILSSLVGSQFAAALMEARLREELKSAAAKKTARADVESDLALLKQLLESQPKESASTGALASGSAALPSSASQ
;
A
#
# COMPACT_ATOMS: atom_id res chain seq x y z
N MET A 1 -13.30 -19.83 8.43
CA MET A 1 -13.11 -18.56 7.70
C MET A 1 -13.57 -17.46 8.64
N CYS A 2 -12.64 -16.67 9.20
CA CYS A 2 -13.02 -15.52 10.01
C CYS A 2 -13.20 -14.33 9.07
N THR A 3 -14.45 -13.96 8.80
CA THR A 3 -14.81 -12.66 8.25
C THR A 3 -14.54 -11.61 9.32
N ILE A 4 -13.96 -10.45 8.98
CA ILE A 4 -13.90 -9.32 9.91
C ILE A 4 -15.33 -8.77 10.04
N ALA A 5 -16.10 -9.28 10.99
CA ALA A 5 -17.37 -8.67 11.39
C ALA A 5 -17.07 -7.31 12.06
N ARG A 6 -17.04 -6.23 11.28
CA ARG A 6 -16.72 -4.86 11.74
C ARG A 6 -17.91 -4.18 12.45
N VAL A 7 -18.50 -4.81 13.47
CA VAL A 7 -19.56 -4.17 14.30
C VAL A 7 -19.07 -3.92 15.74
N GLN A 8 -17.80 -4.20 16.04
CA GLN A 8 -17.22 -3.96 17.36
C GLN A 8 -16.30 -2.74 17.31
N ALA A 9 -16.48 -1.82 18.26
CA ALA A 9 -15.60 -0.67 18.43
C ALA A 9 -14.18 -1.18 18.69
N GLY A 10 -13.22 -0.74 17.88
CA GLY A 10 -11.84 -1.19 17.95
C GLY A 10 -10.88 -0.07 17.64
N ALA A 11 -9.75 -0.08 18.33
CA ALA A 11 -8.62 0.77 18.05
C ALA A 11 -7.48 -0.08 17.48
N THR A 12 -6.92 0.34 16.35
CA THR A 12 -5.87 -0.40 15.66
C THR A 12 -4.65 0.49 15.45
N LEU A 13 -3.53 0.09 16.02
CA LEU A 13 -2.23 0.69 15.69
C LEU A 13 -1.80 0.21 14.30
N PHE A 14 -1.69 1.14 13.35
CA PHE A 14 -1.05 0.92 12.07
C PHE A 14 0.43 1.26 12.15
N LEU A 15 1.27 0.22 12.03
CA LEU A 15 2.71 0.32 11.87
C LEU A 15 3.08 0.22 10.39
N GLY A 16 3.25 1.36 9.74
CA GLY A 16 3.70 1.44 8.36
C GLY A 16 5.20 1.26 8.24
N GLU A 17 5.63 0.40 7.32
CA GLU A 17 7.05 0.24 6.99
C GLU A 17 7.66 1.53 6.42
N PRO A 18 8.95 1.78 6.68
CA PRO A 18 9.65 2.87 6.01
C PRO A 18 9.83 2.60 4.51
N TYR A 19 9.76 3.66 3.72
CA TYR A 19 9.94 3.65 2.26
C TYR A 19 10.88 4.77 1.83
N SER A 20 11.38 4.70 0.59
CA SER A 20 12.24 5.74 -0.01
C SER A 20 13.43 6.16 0.88
N TYR A 21 13.80 7.44 0.85
CA TYR A 21 14.89 8.07 1.60
C TYR A 21 14.71 7.92 3.13
N ASP A 22 13.48 7.99 3.64
CA ASP A 22 13.18 7.78 5.06
C ASP A 22 13.58 6.37 5.53
N GLY A 23 13.43 5.36 4.67
CA GLY A 23 13.92 4.00 4.94
C GLY A 23 15.44 3.82 4.80
N ALA A 24 16.15 4.75 4.16
CA ALA A 24 17.60 4.76 4.09
C ALA A 24 18.25 5.53 5.27
N PHE A 25 17.52 6.48 5.87
CA PHE A 25 18.06 7.38 6.91
C PHE A 25 17.49 7.16 8.31
N ALA A 26 16.17 7.13 8.48
CA ALA A 26 15.53 7.03 9.79
C ALA A 26 15.06 5.61 10.11
N GLY A 27 14.57 4.85 9.13
CA GLY A 27 14.20 3.43 9.22
C GLY A 27 13.11 3.07 10.25
N THR A 28 12.55 4.05 10.97
CA THR A 28 11.59 3.87 12.07
C THR A 28 10.15 3.61 11.63
N GLY A 29 9.83 3.88 10.37
CA GLY A 29 8.48 3.69 9.82
C GLY A 29 7.53 4.83 10.18
N HIS A 30 6.23 4.55 10.12
CA HIS A 30 5.16 5.50 10.45
C HIS A 30 4.13 4.84 11.37
N ALA A 31 3.54 5.62 12.26
CA ALA A 31 2.42 5.17 13.11
C ALA A 31 1.16 5.95 12.75
N ALA A 32 0.04 5.26 12.62
CA ALA A 32 -1.28 5.85 12.56
C ALA A 32 -2.25 5.03 13.43
N LEU A 33 -3.40 5.60 13.74
CA LEU A 33 -4.44 4.95 14.52
C LEU A 33 -5.70 4.82 13.67
N TYR A 34 -6.16 3.59 13.46
CA TYR A 34 -7.46 3.31 12.88
C TYR A 34 -8.49 3.08 13.99
N LEU A 35 -9.65 3.72 13.89
CA LEU A 35 -10.78 3.58 14.81
C LEU A 35 -12.00 3.10 14.02
N SER A 36 -12.50 1.91 14.31
CA SER A 36 -13.63 1.31 13.57
C SER A 36 -14.99 1.89 13.96
N GLY A 37 -15.14 2.39 15.18
CA GLY A 37 -16.38 2.98 15.71
C GLY A 37 -16.49 4.51 15.56
N VAL A 38 -15.40 5.16 15.14
CA VAL A 38 -15.31 6.62 15.00
C VAL A 38 -15.23 6.98 13.52
N CYS A 39 -16.05 7.94 13.11
CA CYS A 39 -16.10 8.46 11.75
C CYS A 39 -15.94 10.00 11.77
N ALA A 40 -15.93 10.60 10.59
CA ALA A 40 -15.72 12.03 10.41
C ALA A 40 -16.98 12.71 9.85
N ALA A 41 -17.39 13.82 10.46
CA ALA A 41 -18.36 14.75 9.86
C ALA A 41 -17.67 15.68 8.85
N SER A 42 -16.41 16.00 9.12
CA SER A 42 -15.46 16.64 8.22
C SER A 42 -14.06 16.12 8.55
N PRO A 43 -13.02 16.38 7.74
CA PRO A 43 -11.66 15.95 8.06
C PRO A 43 -11.12 16.43 9.43
N LEU A 44 -11.82 17.36 10.09
CA LEU A 44 -11.42 17.99 11.35
C LEU A 44 -12.45 17.81 12.48
N VAL A 45 -13.55 17.10 12.23
CA VAL A 45 -14.63 16.91 13.22
C VAL A 45 -15.02 15.44 13.27
N LEU A 46 -14.85 14.82 14.43
CA LEU A 46 -15.18 13.41 14.66
C LEU A 46 -16.63 13.24 15.08
N ARG A 47 -17.18 12.07 14.80
CA ARG A 47 -18.51 11.60 15.23
C ARG A 47 -18.52 10.08 15.30
N HIS A 48 -19.62 9.50 15.77
CA HIS A 48 -19.83 8.06 15.63
C HIS A 48 -20.04 7.67 14.17
N CYS A 49 -19.61 6.44 13.85
CA CYS A 49 -19.95 5.84 12.58
C CYS A 49 -21.44 5.51 12.48
N LEU A 50 -21.99 5.76 11.30
CA LEU A 50 -23.29 5.28 10.87
C LEU A 50 -23.16 3.84 10.34
N PRO A 51 -24.27 3.07 10.27
CA PRO A 51 -24.25 1.74 9.67
C PRO A 51 -23.66 1.77 8.25
N GLY A 52 -22.70 0.87 7.99
CA GLY A 52 -22.01 0.74 6.70
C GLY A 52 -20.74 1.58 6.55
N GLU A 53 -20.43 2.48 7.49
CA GLU A 53 -19.17 3.22 7.47
C GLU A 53 -18.01 2.38 8.02
N THR A 54 -16.80 2.64 7.50
CA THR A 54 -15.61 1.82 7.79
C THR A 54 -14.68 2.44 8.82
N GLY A 55 -15.08 3.51 9.51
CA GLY A 55 -14.22 4.22 10.44
C GLY A 55 -13.16 5.12 9.78
N ILE A 56 -12.33 5.72 10.63
CA ILE A 56 -11.31 6.72 10.24
C ILE A 56 -9.92 6.35 10.75
N VAL A 57 -8.93 6.89 10.05
CA VAL A 57 -7.52 6.85 10.43
C VAL A 57 -7.07 8.24 10.85
N LEU A 58 -6.42 8.32 12.01
CA LEU A 58 -5.79 9.52 12.55
C LEU A 58 -4.28 9.34 12.59
N SER A 59 -3.56 10.38 12.20
CA SER A 59 -2.14 10.49 12.45
C SER A 59 -1.72 11.95 12.51
N ARG A 60 -0.58 12.19 13.16
CA ARG A 60 0.04 13.51 13.22
C ARG A 60 1.09 13.64 12.13
N TYR A 61 0.86 14.58 11.22
CA TYR A 61 1.78 14.90 10.13
C TYR A 61 2.38 16.30 10.31
N ARG A 62 3.44 16.57 9.54
CA ARG A 62 4.12 17.87 9.54
C ARG A 62 3.45 18.78 8.52
N GLY A 63 2.90 19.91 8.96
CA GLY A 63 2.63 21.05 8.08
C GLY A 63 1.40 20.92 7.17
N ILE A 64 0.35 20.21 7.58
CA ILE A 64 -0.86 20.07 6.75
C ILE A 64 -1.97 20.96 7.30
N GLY A 65 -2.34 22.00 6.56
CA GLY A 65 -3.44 22.91 6.89
C GLY A 65 -3.33 23.64 8.24
N GLY A 66 -2.18 23.56 8.93
CA GLY A 66 -2.02 24.06 10.29
C GLY A 66 -2.65 23.18 11.39
N TYR A 67 -3.10 21.97 11.05
CA TYR A 67 -3.76 21.05 11.97
C TYR A 67 -2.80 20.01 12.55
N ASP A 68 -3.13 19.52 13.75
CA ASP A 68 -2.36 18.49 14.43
C ASP A 68 -2.73 17.08 13.96
N TRP A 69 -4.00 16.87 13.71
CA TRP A 69 -4.56 15.63 13.21
C TRP A 69 -5.64 15.94 12.17
N ILE A 70 -5.77 15.04 11.20
CA ILE A 70 -6.80 15.06 10.17
C ILE A 70 -7.37 13.65 10.08
N ALA A 71 -8.69 13.52 10.10
CA ALA A 71 -9.40 12.27 10.01
C ALA A 71 -9.63 11.88 8.54
N ILE A 72 -9.11 10.72 8.14
CA ILE A 72 -9.28 10.20 6.78
C ILE A 72 -10.01 8.86 6.86
N PRO A 73 -11.09 8.63 6.09
CA PRO A 73 -11.73 7.32 6.04
C PRO A 73 -10.76 6.21 5.65
N LEU A 74 -10.99 4.99 6.16
CA LEU A 74 -10.04 3.87 6.03
C LEU A 74 -9.60 3.59 4.58
N ILE A 75 -10.56 3.48 3.65
CA ILE A 75 -10.27 3.11 2.25
C ILE A 75 -9.43 4.20 1.54
N PRO A 76 -9.78 5.50 1.58
CA PRO A 76 -8.92 6.57 1.08
C PRO A 76 -7.55 6.63 1.74
N TYR A 77 -7.46 6.42 3.06
CA TYR A 77 -6.17 6.40 3.76
C TYR A 77 -5.25 5.32 3.19
N LEU A 78 -5.78 4.12 2.94
CA LEU A 78 -4.98 3.00 2.42
C LEU A 78 -4.73 3.12 0.91
N TYR A 79 -5.73 3.51 0.11
CA TYR A 79 -5.74 3.32 -1.34
C TYR A 79 -6.13 4.57 -2.14
N ALA A 80 -6.33 5.73 -1.53
CA ALA A 80 -6.69 6.99 -2.21
C ALA A 80 -7.93 6.90 -3.14
N VAL A 81 -8.75 5.87 -2.97
CA VAL A 81 -10.04 5.67 -3.62
C VAL A 81 -11.11 5.57 -2.54
N GLU A 82 -12.37 5.75 -2.91
CA GLU A 82 -13.47 5.73 -1.96
C GLU A 82 -14.02 4.32 -1.72
N LYS A 83 -13.95 3.45 -2.74
CA LYS A 83 -14.54 2.11 -2.69
C LYS A 83 -13.48 1.01 -2.83
N PRO A 84 -13.63 -0.12 -2.12
CA PRO A 84 -12.70 -1.25 -2.23
C PRO A 84 -12.56 -1.81 -3.66
N GLU A 85 -13.64 -1.82 -4.43
CA GLU A 85 -13.65 -2.28 -5.82
C GLU A 85 -12.80 -1.41 -6.76
N ASP A 86 -12.51 -0.17 -6.36
CA ASP A 86 -11.71 0.78 -7.14
C ASP A 86 -10.21 0.66 -6.84
N ILE A 87 -9.79 -0.26 -5.97
CA ILE A 87 -8.37 -0.46 -5.63
C ILE A 87 -7.62 -0.97 -6.88
N PRO A 88 -6.61 -0.22 -7.36
CA PRO A 88 -5.83 -0.63 -8.52
C PRO A 88 -5.06 -1.93 -8.28
N LEU A 89 -5.02 -2.76 -9.30
CA LEU A 89 -4.24 -4.00 -9.36
C LEU A 89 -2.75 -3.73 -9.54
N PHE A 90 -2.36 -2.62 -10.15
CA PHE A 90 -0.97 -2.25 -10.33
C PHE A 90 -0.79 -0.75 -10.20
N ALA A 91 0.18 -0.31 -9.41
CA ALA A 91 0.37 1.11 -9.11
C ALA A 91 1.71 1.65 -9.63
N ASP A 92 1.66 2.82 -10.27
CA ASP A 92 2.85 3.62 -10.53
C ASP A 92 2.70 5.03 -9.93
N LYS A 93 3.76 5.83 -10.06
CA LYS A 93 3.77 7.18 -9.50
C LYS A 93 2.72 8.10 -10.14
N LYS A 94 2.44 7.95 -11.44
CA LYS A 94 1.47 8.79 -12.16
C LYS A 94 0.06 8.50 -11.65
N LEU A 95 -0.32 7.22 -11.60
CA LEU A 95 -1.61 6.78 -11.10
C LEU A 95 -1.83 7.20 -9.65
N VAL A 96 -0.84 6.97 -8.78
CA VAL A 96 -0.97 7.31 -7.36
C VAL A 96 -1.08 8.82 -7.15
N ALA A 97 -0.35 9.63 -7.92
CA ALA A 97 -0.49 11.09 -7.86
C ALA A 97 -1.90 11.52 -8.31
N PHE A 98 -2.41 10.95 -9.41
CA PHE A 98 -3.75 11.22 -9.92
C PHE A 98 -4.85 10.90 -8.89
N LEU A 99 -4.88 9.67 -8.36
CA LEU A 99 -5.91 9.25 -7.40
C LEU A 99 -5.88 10.11 -6.13
N ARG A 100 -4.68 10.46 -5.65
CA ARG A 100 -4.52 11.35 -4.50
C ARG A 100 -5.04 12.74 -4.74
N ASP A 101 -4.71 13.33 -5.90
CA ASP A 101 -5.15 14.68 -6.22
C ASP A 101 -6.67 14.74 -6.43
N GLN A 102 -7.26 13.73 -7.07
CA GLN A 102 -8.72 13.59 -7.20
C GLN A 102 -9.40 13.56 -5.82
N TYR A 103 -8.96 12.68 -4.92
CA TYR A 103 -9.52 12.61 -3.58
C TYR A 103 -9.33 13.94 -2.80
N ARG A 104 -8.16 14.57 -2.93
CA ARG A 104 -7.86 15.84 -2.27
C ARG A 104 -8.82 16.94 -2.73
N ARG A 105 -9.02 17.12 -4.04
CA ARG A 105 -9.94 18.13 -4.58
C ARG A 105 -11.37 17.91 -4.09
N ASN A 106 -11.80 16.65 -4.07
CA ASN A 106 -13.17 16.31 -3.68
C ASN A 106 -13.44 16.47 -2.18
N HIS A 107 -12.45 16.20 -1.32
CA HIS A 107 -12.70 16.03 0.14
C HIS A 107 -11.80 16.85 1.05
N LEU A 108 -10.65 17.31 0.56
CA LEU A 108 -9.60 17.93 1.38
C LEU A 108 -9.21 19.32 0.90
N GLU A 109 -9.86 19.89 -0.12
CA GLU A 109 -9.51 21.21 -0.67
C GLU A 109 -9.52 22.30 0.39
N ALA A 110 -10.48 22.26 1.33
CA ALA A 110 -10.55 23.20 2.45
C ALA A 110 -9.33 23.15 3.40
N VAL A 111 -8.60 22.02 3.43
CA VAL A 111 -7.42 21.81 4.29
C VAL A 111 -6.12 21.90 3.49
N VAL A 112 -6.17 21.51 2.22
CA VAL A 112 -5.06 21.37 1.29
C VAL A 112 -5.50 21.98 -0.06
N PRO A 113 -5.59 23.33 -0.12
CA PRO A 113 -6.11 24.03 -1.30
C PRO A 113 -5.12 23.95 -2.46
N ASP A 114 -5.63 24.20 -3.66
CA ASP A 114 -4.80 24.37 -4.84
C ASP A 114 -3.81 25.53 -4.69
N LEU A 115 -2.72 25.44 -5.45
CA LEU A 115 -1.90 26.61 -5.73
C LEU A 115 -2.70 27.62 -6.59
N PRO A 116 -2.31 28.90 -6.62
CA PRO A 116 -3.03 29.92 -7.40
C PRO A 116 -3.17 29.66 -8.91
N ASP A 117 -2.45 28.67 -9.44
CA ASP A 117 -2.47 28.22 -10.83
C ASP A 117 -3.14 26.85 -11.02
N ASP A 118 -4.06 26.50 -10.11
CA ASP A 118 -4.82 25.24 -10.08
C ASP A 118 -3.96 23.97 -9.99
N ARG A 119 -2.67 24.12 -9.67
CA ARG A 119 -1.77 22.98 -9.49
C ARG A 119 -1.92 22.37 -8.11
N THR A 120 -1.65 21.07 -8.05
CA THR A 120 -1.53 20.31 -6.81
C THR A 120 -0.46 20.94 -5.90
N PRO A 121 -0.78 21.22 -4.62
CA PRO A 121 0.18 21.80 -3.69
C PRO A 121 1.30 20.83 -3.34
N ASP A 122 2.46 21.37 -3.02
CA ASP A 122 3.58 20.61 -2.47
C ASP A 122 3.35 20.23 -0.99
N GLY A 123 4.27 19.42 -0.43
CA GLY A 123 4.32 19.14 1.01
C GLY A 123 4.00 17.70 1.39
N ALA A 124 3.62 17.51 2.66
CA ALA A 124 3.46 16.18 3.25
C ALA A 124 2.03 15.62 3.17
N TRP A 125 1.09 16.35 2.58
CA TRP A 125 -0.33 15.98 2.56
C TRP A 125 -0.59 14.64 1.85
N TYR A 126 0.24 14.27 0.86
CA TYR A 126 0.14 12.98 0.18
C TYR A 126 0.26 11.78 1.12
N GLN A 127 0.78 11.97 2.34
CA GLN A 127 0.87 10.91 3.35
C GLN A 127 -0.48 10.59 4.02
N LEU A 128 -1.47 11.47 3.91
CA LEU A 128 -2.83 11.26 4.43
C LEU A 128 -3.59 10.17 3.69
N ILE A 129 -3.23 9.90 2.43
CA ILE A 129 -4.02 9.07 1.52
C ILE A 129 -3.13 8.15 0.68
N GLY A 130 -3.62 6.94 0.38
CA GLY A 130 -2.87 5.97 -0.42
C GLY A 130 -1.60 5.42 0.27
N ALA A 131 -1.64 5.21 1.58
CA ALA A 131 -0.50 4.71 2.35
C ALA A 131 0.01 3.35 1.83
N SER A 132 -0.91 2.45 1.43
CA SER A 132 -0.61 1.10 0.94
C SER A 132 0.04 1.08 -0.46
N TYR A 133 0.10 2.22 -1.18
CA TYR A 133 0.93 2.29 -2.39
C TYR A 133 2.42 2.39 -2.08
N LEU A 134 2.76 2.94 -0.91
CA LEU A 134 4.14 3.26 -0.54
C LEU A 134 4.73 2.22 0.42
N ARG A 135 3.88 1.51 1.17
CA ARG A 135 4.36 0.62 2.24
C ARG A 135 3.40 -0.50 2.60
N THR A 136 3.97 -1.57 3.13
CA THR A 136 3.26 -2.57 3.93
C THR A 136 2.93 -1.98 5.30
N ILE A 137 1.75 -2.27 5.82
CA ILE A 137 1.29 -1.80 7.14
C ILE A 137 0.99 -3.02 8.01
N TYR A 138 1.50 -3.06 9.24
CA TYR A 138 1.11 -4.05 10.24
C TYR A 138 0.06 -3.44 11.16
N ALA A 139 -1.07 -4.11 11.30
CA ALA A 139 -2.19 -3.71 12.14
C ALA A 139 -2.13 -4.46 13.47
N PHE A 140 -2.23 -3.74 14.58
CA PHE A 140 -2.36 -4.29 15.93
C PHE A 140 -3.67 -3.78 16.52
N GLU A 141 -4.69 -4.61 16.40
CA GLU A 141 -6.05 -4.29 16.80
C GLU A 141 -6.28 -4.69 18.27
N ILE A 142 -6.98 -3.82 18.98
CA ILE A 142 -7.50 -4.06 20.32
C ILE A 142 -8.96 -3.62 20.34
N GLU A 143 -9.78 -4.38 21.05
CA GLU A 143 -11.17 -4.01 21.28
C GLU A 143 -11.24 -2.75 22.16
N THR A 144 -12.24 -1.91 21.92
CA THR A 144 -12.57 -0.73 22.70
C THR A 144 -14.05 -0.71 23.01
N ARG A 145 -14.48 0.17 23.92
CA ARG A 145 -15.90 0.33 24.26
C ARG A 145 -16.48 1.58 23.59
N PRO A 146 -17.75 1.57 23.15
CA PRO A 146 -18.40 2.75 22.59
C PRO A 146 -18.28 3.99 23.48
N GLU A 147 -18.41 3.84 24.80
CA GLU A 147 -18.32 4.98 25.73
C GLU A 147 -16.91 5.60 25.79
N GLN A 148 -15.88 4.80 25.48
CA GLN A 148 -14.52 5.31 25.34
C GLN A 148 -14.37 6.12 24.05
N ASP A 149 -15.01 5.68 22.96
CA ASP A 149 -15.08 6.44 21.69
C ASP A 149 -15.82 7.77 21.89
N ASP A 150 -16.96 7.78 22.59
CA ASP A 150 -17.70 9.02 22.93
C ASP A 150 -16.79 10.03 23.64
N LYS A 151 -15.99 9.54 24.57
CA LYS A 151 -15.08 10.38 25.36
C LYS A 151 -13.92 10.86 24.49
N LEU A 152 -13.38 10.02 23.60
CA LEU A 152 -12.31 10.40 22.69
C LEU A 152 -12.81 11.47 21.70
N ILE A 153 -13.97 11.26 21.08
CA ILE A 153 -14.59 12.19 20.13
C ILE A 153 -14.75 13.56 20.78
N ARG A 154 -15.37 13.64 21.97
CA ARG A 154 -15.50 14.89 22.72
C ARG A 154 -14.15 15.53 22.99
N THR A 155 -13.21 14.76 23.52
CA THR A 155 -11.87 15.27 23.86
C THR A 155 -11.14 15.86 22.66
N LEU A 156 -11.21 15.22 21.50
CA LEU A 156 -10.52 15.69 20.29
C LEU A 156 -11.25 16.85 19.61
N ASN A 157 -12.59 16.85 19.59
CA ASN A 157 -13.38 17.94 19.01
C ASN A 157 -13.34 19.22 19.87
N ASP A 158 -13.29 19.08 21.21
CA ASP A 158 -13.23 20.22 22.14
C ASP A 158 -11.81 20.83 22.22
N ALA A 159 -10.79 20.07 21.83
CA ALA A 159 -9.41 20.53 21.86
C ALA A 159 -9.09 21.41 20.65
N ALA A 160 -8.28 22.45 20.88
CA ALA A 160 -7.75 23.27 19.78
C ALA A 160 -6.80 22.45 18.89
N ASN A 161 -7.27 22.06 17.70
CA ASN A 161 -6.53 21.24 16.74
C ASN A 161 -5.50 22.10 15.97
N HIS A 162 -4.42 22.52 16.63
CA HIS A 162 -3.32 23.24 15.99
C HIS A 162 -2.07 22.39 15.89
N GLN A 163 -1.34 22.52 14.79
CA GLN A 163 -0.11 21.77 14.52
C GLN A 163 0.87 21.80 15.71
N ARG A 164 1.22 20.62 16.22
CA ARG A 164 2.23 20.46 17.29
C ARG A 164 3.45 19.65 16.87
N TRP A 165 3.56 19.29 15.59
CA TRP A 165 4.56 18.34 15.11
C TRP A 165 6.00 18.74 15.49
N LYS A 166 6.68 17.82 16.18
CA LYS A 166 8.13 17.87 16.46
C LYS A 166 8.68 16.47 16.27
N LEU A 167 9.75 16.33 15.46
CA LEU A 167 10.31 15.03 15.07
C LEU A 167 10.57 14.08 16.25
N VAL A 168 11.06 14.60 17.38
CA VAL A 168 11.53 13.81 18.52
C VAL A 168 10.49 13.69 19.65
N THR A 169 9.68 14.73 19.88
CA THR A 169 8.85 14.85 21.09
C THR A 169 7.35 14.94 20.82
N ALA A 170 6.95 15.15 19.58
CA ALA A 170 5.56 15.28 19.17
C ALA A 170 5.39 14.78 17.74
N ASN A 171 5.75 13.53 17.48
CA ASN A 171 5.63 12.91 16.16
C ASN A 171 4.37 12.03 16.04
N CYS A 172 4.25 11.31 14.92
CA CYS A 172 3.14 10.37 14.68
C CYS A 172 3.00 9.29 15.77
N ALA A 173 4.12 8.73 16.25
CA ALA A 173 4.11 7.73 17.30
C ALA A 173 3.71 8.34 18.66
N ASP A 174 4.13 9.57 18.97
CA ASP A 174 3.67 10.24 20.20
C ASP A 174 2.16 10.50 20.20
N PHE A 175 1.58 10.84 19.05
CA PHE A 175 0.14 11.00 18.89
C PHE A 175 -0.58 9.67 19.12
N VAL A 176 -0.18 8.61 18.41
CA VAL A 176 -0.78 7.28 18.57
C VAL A 176 -0.62 6.74 20.00
N ARG A 177 0.54 6.97 20.63
CA ARG A 177 0.77 6.64 22.04
C ARG A 177 -0.25 7.32 22.96
N GLN A 178 -0.52 8.61 22.75
CA GLN A 178 -1.48 9.36 23.56
C GLN A 178 -2.88 8.77 23.45
N VAL A 179 -3.34 8.48 22.24
CA VAL A 179 -4.69 7.94 22.04
C VAL A 179 -4.83 6.50 22.54
N ILE A 180 -3.84 5.62 22.27
CA ILE A 180 -3.89 4.25 22.81
C ILE A 180 -3.82 4.25 24.34
N SER A 181 -3.01 5.14 24.93
CA SER A 181 -2.95 5.30 26.40
C SER A 181 -4.25 5.87 26.99
N PHE A 182 -5.05 6.60 26.19
CA PHE A 182 -6.36 7.08 26.61
C PHE A 182 -7.35 5.92 26.76
N TYR A 183 -7.36 4.96 25.83
CA TYR A 183 -8.17 3.74 25.94
C TYR A 183 -7.64 2.80 27.01
N TYR A 184 -6.34 2.54 27.00
CA TYR A 184 -5.67 1.58 27.88
C TYR A 184 -4.39 2.17 28.44
N PRO A 185 -4.45 2.80 29.63
CA PRO A 185 -3.29 3.36 30.29
C PRO A 185 -2.15 2.35 30.43
N HIS A 186 -0.92 2.80 30.22
CA HIS A 186 0.32 1.99 30.33
C HIS A 186 0.48 0.85 29.31
N SER A 187 -0.46 0.65 28.39
CA SER A 187 -0.36 -0.38 27.32
C SER A 187 0.78 -0.11 26.33
N VAL A 188 1.14 1.17 26.14
CA VAL A 188 2.20 1.60 25.24
C VAL A 188 3.10 2.65 25.90
N HIS A 189 4.41 2.53 25.67
CA HIS A 189 5.38 3.47 26.21
C HIS A 189 6.64 3.59 25.35
N ARG A 190 7.33 4.73 25.45
CA ARG A 190 8.62 4.96 24.77
C ARG A 190 9.71 4.02 25.31
N SER A 191 10.75 3.81 24.51
CA SER A 191 11.95 3.07 24.91
C SER A 191 13.07 4.04 25.25
N ILE A 192 13.50 4.08 26.51
CA ILE A 192 14.62 4.95 26.92
C ILE A 192 15.94 4.46 26.32
N ILE A 193 16.17 3.15 26.35
CA ILE A 193 17.42 2.54 25.88
C ILE A 193 17.37 2.23 24.38
N GLY A 194 16.35 1.48 23.94
CA GLY A 194 16.29 0.97 22.56
C GLY A 194 16.01 2.03 21.49
N ASP A 195 15.44 3.16 21.90
CA ASP A 195 15.13 4.29 21.00
C ASP A 195 15.64 5.64 21.51
N LEU A 196 16.59 5.65 22.44
CA LEU A 196 17.21 6.87 22.98
C LEU A 196 16.19 7.88 23.52
N GLY A 197 15.09 7.40 24.10
CA GLY A 197 14.02 8.24 24.66
C GLY A 197 12.99 8.74 23.64
N VAL A 198 13.15 8.43 22.36
CA VAL A 198 12.19 8.76 21.30
C VAL A 198 11.05 7.73 21.28
N THR A 199 9.81 8.19 21.13
CA THR A 199 8.69 7.28 20.86
C THR A 199 8.77 6.82 19.40
N THR A 200 8.93 5.51 19.16
CA THR A 200 8.98 4.95 17.80
C THR A 200 7.78 4.05 17.50
N PRO A 201 7.35 3.98 16.23
CA PRO A 201 6.28 3.07 15.82
C PRO A 201 6.56 1.59 16.21
N LYS A 202 7.81 1.12 16.02
CA LYS A 202 8.21 -0.25 16.36
C LYS A 202 8.04 -0.55 17.85
N GLN A 203 8.42 0.40 18.70
CA GLN A 203 8.30 0.25 20.14
C GLN A 203 6.85 0.19 20.58
N LEU A 204 5.96 1.02 20.02
CA LEU A 204 4.53 0.97 20.34
C LEU A 204 3.94 -0.40 20.02
N ALA A 205 4.25 -0.93 18.83
CA ALA A 205 3.81 -2.27 18.43
C ALA A 205 4.34 -3.34 19.39
N ARG A 206 5.64 -3.27 19.75
CA ARG A 206 6.25 -4.20 20.70
C ARG A 206 5.57 -4.17 22.08
N THR A 207 5.33 -2.99 22.64
CA THR A 207 4.73 -2.85 23.97
C THR A 207 3.27 -3.24 23.95
N LEU A 208 2.53 -2.88 22.91
CA LEU A 208 1.14 -3.25 22.76
C LEU A 208 1.00 -4.77 22.63
N SER A 209 1.77 -5.42 21.75
CA SER A 209 1.78 -6.88 21.65
C SER A 209 2.17 -7.57 22.96
N LYS A 210 3.07 -6.96 23.76
CA LYS A 210 3.41 -7.49 25.08
C LYS A 210 2.24 -7.34 26.05
N TYR A 211 1.59 -6.18 26.08
CA TYR A 211 0.45 -5.87 26.93
C TYR A 211 -0.73 -6.79 26.63
N SER A 212 -1.13 -6.91 25.36
CA SER A 212 -2.26 -7.75 24.93
C SER A 212 -2.10 -9.24 25.28
N ARG A 213 -0.86 -9.77 25.31
CA ARG A 213 -0.62 -11.16 25.76
C ARG A 213 -0.97 -11.39 27.23
N GLY A 214 -0.93 -10.34 28.06
CA GLY A 214 -1.36 -10.39 29.45
C GLY A 214 -2.81 -9.95 29.68
N HIS A 215 -3.51 -9.52 28.62
CA HIS A 215 -4.86 -8.96 28.68
C HIS A 215 -5.74 -9.60 27.58
N PRO A 216 -6.13 -10.88 27.73
CA PRO A 216 -6.93 -11.60 26.73
C PRO A 216 -8.29 -10.97 26.44
N GLU A 217 -8.83 -10.21 27.40
CA GLU A 217 -10.11 -9.48 27.29
C GLU A 217 -10.10 -8.38 26.21
N LEU A 218 -8.93 -8.00 25.69
CA LEU A 218 -8.82 -7.05 24.58
C LEU A 218 -9.12 -7.67 23.22
N HIS A 219 -9.30 -9.00 23.16
CA HIS A 219 -9.52 -9.76 21.93
C HIS A 219 -8.54 -9.37 20.80
N ALA A 220 -7.27 -9.14 21.18
CA ALA A 220 -6.31 -8.48 20.30
C ALA A 220 -6.00 -9.32 19.05
N SER A 221 -5.92 -8.63 17.91
CA SER A 221 -5.64 -9.22 16.60
C SER A 221 -4.40 -8.57 15.98
N THR A 222 -3.69 -9.30 15.12
CA THR A 222 -2.54 -8.75 14.39
C THR A 222 -2.52 -9.31 12.99
N PHE A 223 -2.36 -8.43 11.99
CA PHE A 223 -2.29 -8.80 10.58
C PHE A 223 -1.48 -7.77 9.79
N ALA A 224 -1.18 -8.07 8.53
CA ALA A 224 -0.50 -7.15 7.63
C ALA A 224 -1.40 -6.78 6.45
N ILE A 225 -1.44 -5.49 6.12
CA ILE A 225 -2.04 -4.94 4.91
C ILE A 225 -0.90 -4.84 3.87
N PRO A 226 -0.99 -5.58 2.75
CA PRO A 226 0.06 -5.61 1.75
C PRO A 226 0.19 -4.27 1.03
N GLN A 227 1.43 -3.97 0.60
CA GLN A 227 1.63 -2.87 -0.34
C GLN A 227 1.06 -3.27 -1.71
N VAL A 228 0.40 -2.36 -2.41
CA VAL A 228 -0.06 -2.59 -3.78
C VAL A 228 1.18 -2.80 -4.69
N PRO A 229 1.22 -3.86 -5.53
CA PRO A 229 2.32 -4.11 -6.46
C PRO A 229 2.39 -3.04 -7.53
N GLY A 230 3.58 -2.81 -8.08
CA GLY A 230 3.78 -1.66 -8.94
C GLY A 230 5.21 -1.39 -9.35
N THR A 231 5.43 -0.24 -9.98
CA THR A 231 6.79 0.32 -10.19
C THR A 231 7.34 1.03 -8.97
N ILE A 232 6.47 1.34 -8.00
CA ILE A 232 6.88 1.93 -6.74
C ILE A 232 7.66 0.86 -5.95
N PRO A 233 8.91 1.14 -5.52
CA PRO A 233 9.70 0.16 -4.78
C PRO A 233 9.01 -0.33 -3.51
N ARG A 234 9.20 -1.61 -3.20
CA ARG A 234 8.67 -2.19 -1.95
C ARG A 234 9.28 -1.55 -0.72
N SER A 235 8.46 -1.38 0.32
CA SER A 235 8.92 -0.89 1.62
C SER A 235 9.87 -1.86 2.32
N LYS A 236 10.66 -1.30 3.23
CA LYS A 236 11.71 -2.03 3.97
C LYS A 236 11.25 -2.34 5.38
N ARG A 237 11.84 -3.37 5.99
CA ARG A 237 11.54 -3.75 7.38
C ARG A 237 11.72 -2.57 8.34
N VAL A 238 10.77 -2.40 9.26
CA VAL A 238 10.85 -1.43 10.36
C VAL A 238 12.02 -1.75 11.29
N ARG A 239 12.76 -0.70 11.68
CA ARG A 239 13.86 -0.78 12.65
C ARG A 239 13.67 0.26 13.77
N GLY A 240 14.14 -0.04 14.98
CA GLY A 240 14.22 0.96 16.06
C GLY A 240 15.36 1.96 15.81
N VAL A 241 15.45 3.05 16.57
CA VAL A 241 16.49 4.09 16.35
C VAL A 241 17.88 3.49 16.54
N LEU A 242 18.10 2.75 17.62
CA LEU A 242 19.39 2.10 17.88
C LEU A 242 19.73 1.07 16.78
N GLU A 243 18.74 0.32 16.30
CA GLU A 243 18.95 -0.65 15.22
C GLU A 243 19.35 0.03 13.91
N VAL A 244 18.80 1.21 13.59
CA VAL A 244 19.18 1.97 12.41
C VAL A 244 20.59 2.53 12.54
N MET A 245 20.93 3.08 13.72
CA MET A 245 22.29 3.53 14.01
C MET A 245 23.29 2.39 13.80
N LEU A 246 23.01 1.21 14.36
CA LEU A 246 23.90 0.05 14.31
C LEU A 246 23.97 -0.65 12.96
N THR A 247 22.88 -0.64 12.18
CA THR A 247 22.86 -1.32 10.86
C THR A 247 23.37 -0.44 9.73
N SER A 248 23.60 0.84 9.97
CA SER A 248 24.04 1.78 8.94
C SER A 248 25.55 1.97 8.96
N LYS A 249 26.22 1.58 7.86
CA LYS A 249 27.68 1.74 7.70
C LYS A 249 28.15 3.17 7.96
N LYS A 250 27.37 4.17 7.54
CA LYS A 250 27.68 5.60 7.72
C LYS A 250 27.76 6.05 9.19
N TYR A 251 27.05 5.39 10.11
CA TYR A 251 27.06 5.74 11.53
C TYR A 251 28.02 4.85 12.31
N MET A 252 28.05 3.55 12.00
CA MET A 252 28.92 2.62 12.71
C MET A 252 30.39 2.73 12.33
N LEU A 253 30.74 2.99 11.07
CA LEU A 253 32.14 3.01 10.66
C LEU A 253 32.93 4.13 11.36
N PRO A 254 32.43 5.38 11.44
CA PRO A 254 33.07 6.40 12.27
C PRO A 254 33.09 6.04 13.77
N LEU A 255 31.99 5.46 14.29
CA LEU A 255 31.91 5.10 15.71
C LEU A 255 32.93 4.02 16.08
N PHE A 256 33.12 3.00 15.24
CA PHE A 256 34.15 1.98 15.44
C PHE A 256 35.57 2.56 15.34
N LEU A 257 35.79 3.50 14.42
CA LEU A 257 37.12 4.10 14.20
C LEU A 257 37.54 5.02 15.35
N PHE A 258 36.62 5.88 15.83
CA PHE A 258 36.94 6.91 16.81
C PHE A 258 36.56 6.52 18.26
N HIS A 259 35.57 5.63 18.45
CA HIS A 259 35.06 5.23 19.77
C HIS A 259 34.75 3.72 19.85
N PRO A 260 35.76 2.83 19.73
CA PRO A 260 35.55 1.38 19.64
C PRO A 260 34.84 0.77 20.85
N PHE A 261 35.11 1.26 22.06
CA PHE A 261 34.42 0.79 23.27
C PHE A 261 32.94 1.15 23.27
N ALA A 262 32.58 2.38 22.85
CA ALA A 262 31.19 2.80 22.73
C ALA A 262 30.45 1.98 21.66
N ALA A 263 31.09 1.70 20.54
CA ALA A 263 30.55 0.80 19.51
C ALA A 263 30.31 -0.62 20.06
N GLY A 264 31.28 -1.17 20.79
CA GLY A 264 31.16 -2.48 21.44
C GLY A 264 30.00 -2.55 22.44
N THR A 265 29.85 -1.55 23.31
CA THR A 265 28.73 -1.45 24.24
C THR A 265 27.38 -1.36 23.51
N ALA A 266 27.28 -0.52 22.46
CA ALA A 266 26.06 -0.37 21.69
C ALA A 266 25.65 -1.69 21.01
N VAL A 267 26.61 -2.45 20.46
CA VAL A 267 26.38 -3.78 19.89
C VAL A 267 25.94 -4.77 20.97
N ALA A 268 26.60 -4.81 22.13
CA ALA A 268 26.24 -5.70 23.23
C ALA A 268 24.81 -5.44 23.74
N VAL A 269 24.44 -4.16 23.90
CA VAL A 269 23.07 -3.74 24.28
C VAL A 269 22.05 -4.17 23.22
N TYR A 270 22.37 -4.03 21.94
CA TYR A 270 21.48 -4.45 20.84
C TYR A 270 21.29 -5.96 20.78
N VAL A 271 22.34 -6.76 20.98
CA VAL A 271 22.24 -8.22 21.00
C VAL A 271 21.46 -8.70 22.23
N GLY A 272 21.64 -8.05 23.38
CA GLY A 272 20.91 -8.34 24.61
C GLY A 272 19.41 -7.99 24.54
N HIS A 273 19.02 -7.03 23.70
CA HIS A 273 17.63 -6.66 23.49
C HIS A 273 17.02 -7.38 22.28
N TRP A 274 16.17 -8.37 22.56
CA TRP A 274 15.46 -9.20 21.59
C TRP A 274 14.85 -8.45 20.39
N HIS A 275 15.08 -8.97 19.17
CA HIS A 275 14.57 -8.42 17.92
C HIS A 275 13.06 -8.64 17.77
N TYR A 276 12.26 -7.66 18.17
CA TYR A 276 10.84 -7.66 17.84
C TYR A 276 10.67 -7.51 16.32
N ASN A 277 9.91 -8.41 15.69
CA ASN A 277 9.58 -8.37 14.28
C ASN A 277 8.05 -8.36 14.13
N PRO A 278 7.46 -7.23 13.71
CA PRO A 278 6.00 -7.10 13.60
C PRO A 278 5.39 -8.05 12.56
N GLY A 279 6.16 -8.46 11.54
CA GLY A 279 5.70 -9.37 10.50
C GLY A 279 5.90 -10.85 10.81
N LYS A 280 6.37 -11.22 12.02
CA LYS A 280 6.57 -12.63 12.35
C LYS A 280 5.21 -13.30 12.53
N ASN A 281 4.88 -14.22 11.63
CA ASN A 281 3.63 -15.00 11.63
C ASN A 281 2.35 -14.14 11.54
N ALA A 282 2.46 -12.89 11.11
CA ALA A 282 1.28 -12.05 10.89
C ALA A 282 0.52 -12.59 9.66
N PRO A 283 -0.77 -12.95 9.76
CA PRO A 283 -1.60 -13.21 8.59
C PRO A 283 -1.68 -11.96 7.71
N ILE A 284 -1.92 -12.17 6.42
CA ILE A 284 -2.04 -11.10 5.42
C ILE A 284 -3.51 -10.87 5.13
N LEU A 285 -3.95 -9.60 5.17
CA LEU A 285 -5.27 -9.22 4.69
C LEU A 285 -5.28 -9.30 3.16
N ASP A 286 -6.13 -10.18 2.63
CA ASP A 286 -6.30 -10.36 1.18
C ASP A 286 -7.31 -9.36 0.59
N SER A 287 -7.47 -9.39 -0.73
CA SER A 287 -8.38 -8.51 -1.45
C SER A 287 -9.87 -8.73 -1.18
N LYS A 288 -10.24 -9.78 -0.44
CA LYS A 288 -11.61 -10.10 -0.02
C LYS A 288 -11.82 -9.83 1.47
N ASP A 289 -10.95 -9.04 2.09
CA ASP A 289 -10.94 -8.73 3.53
C ASP A 289 -10.81 -9.98 4.43
N GLN A 290 -10.15 -11.04 3.94
CA GLN A 290 -9.89 -12.25 4.71
C GLN A 290 -8.44 -12.33 5.17
N LEU A 291 -8.23 -12.89 6.35
CA LEU A 291 -6.89 -13.14 6.89
C LEU A 291 -6.35 -14.46 6.35
N GLY A 292 -5.37 -14.36 5.45
CA GLY A 292 -4.71 -15.48 4.81
C GLY A 292 -3.26 -15.68 5.27
N VAL A 293 -2.66 -16.78 4.82
CA VAL A 293 -1.23 -17.05 5.01
C VAL A 293 -0.42 -16.39 3.89
N ALA A 294 0.77 -15.91 4.25
CA ALA A 294 1.75 -15.44 3.28
C ALA A 294 2.26 -16.59 2.39
N LEU A 295 2.70 -16.29 1.17
CA LEU A 295 3.29 -17.29 0.29
C LEU A 295 4.58 -17.88 0.88
N THR A 296 4.66 -19.21 0.87
CA THR A 296 5.92 -19.90 1.16
C THR A 296 6.84 -19.88 -0.06
N SER A 297 8.13 -20.18 0.15
CA SER A 297 9.09 -20.35 -0.96
C SER A 297 8.68 -21.47 -1.92
N ALA A 298 7.98 -22.50 -1.43
CA ALA A 298 7.47 -23.60 -2.24
C ALA A 298 6.26 -23.16 -3.06
N ASP A 299 5.25 -22.53 -2.42
CA ASP A 299 4.07 -22.00 -3.11
C ASP A 299 4.47 -21.02 -4.22
N ARG A 300 5.41 -20.12 -3.91
CA ARG A 300 5.94 -19.15 -4.88
C ARG A 300 6.51 -19.85 -6.12
N ARG A 301 7.24 -20.96 -5.97
CA ARG A 301 7.80 -21.71 -7.12
C ARG A 301 6.69 -22.36 -7.93
N VAL A 302 5.70 -22.96 -7.27
CA VAL A 302 4.55 -23.59 -7.94
C VAL A 302 3.75 -22.55 -8.74
N LEU A 303 3.43 -21.41 -8.13
CA LEU A 303 2.67 -20.34 -8.78
C LEU A 303 3.48 -19.64 -9.87
N GLN A 304 4.80 -19.51 -9.71
CA GLN A 304 5.67 -19.03 -10.79
C GLN A 304 5.63 -19.97 -12.00
N ASN A 305 5.74 -21.28 -11.78
CA ASN A 305 5.69 -22.23 -12.89
C ASN A 305 4.33 -22.17 -13.63
N ARG A 306 3.22 -22.05 -12.89
CA ARG A 306 1.88 -21.84 -13.48
C ARG A 306 1.78 -20.54 -14.28
N LEU A 307 2.37 -19.45 -13.80
CA LEU A 307 2.43 -18.20 -14.54
C LEU A 307 3.18 -18.38 -15.86
N GLU A 308 4.37 -18.99 -15.82
CA GLU A 308 5.16 -19.20 -17.05
C GLU A 308 4.44 -20.11 -18.04
N GLU A 309 3.76 -21.16 -17.58
CA GLU A 309 2.94 -22.04 -18.44
C GLU A 309 1.81 -21.28 -19.15
N LEU A 310 1.08 -20.43 -18.43
CA LEU A 310 0.02 -19.59 -19.00
C LEU A 310 0.58 -18.62 -20.07
N VAL A 311 1.69 -17.94 -19.75
CA VAL A 311 2.31 -16.97 -20.65
C VAL A 311 2.90 -17.65 -21.89
N GLN A 312 3.56 -18.81 -21.74
CA GLN A 312 4.11 -19.58 -22.87
C GLN A 312 3.01 -20.07 -23.80
N THR A 313 1.91 -20.58 -23.25
CA THR A 313 0.76 -21.05 -24.04
C THR A 313 0.13 -19.90 -24.83
N ALA A 314 0.04 -18.71 -24.24
CA ALA A 314 -0.49 -17.53 -24.91
C ALA A 314 0.45 -16.91 -25.95
N ALA A 315 1.77 -16.94 -25.70
CA ALA A 315 2.78 -16.45 -26.66
C ALA A 315 2.77 -17.22 -27.98
N ALA A 316 2.39 -18.51 -27.95
CA ALA A 316 2.18 -19.30 -29.17
C ALA A 316 0.98 -18.85 -30.02
N GLY A 317 0.12 -17.97 -29.50
CA GLY A 317 -1.18 -17.59 -30.09
C GLY A 317 -1.41 -16.10 -30.36
N ALA A 318 -0.35 -15.26 -30.40
CA ALA A 318 -0.38 -13.79 -30.62
C ALA A 318 -0.47 -12.88 -29.37
N TYR A 319 -0.01 -13.34 -28.20
CA TYR A 319 0.18 -12.44 -27.04
C TYR A 319 1.26 -11.37 -27.31
N ALA A 320 0.88 -10.10 -27.19
CA ALA A 320 1.78 -8.96 -27.39
C ALA A 320 2.95 -8.97 -26.37
N ASP A 321 4.17 -8.96 -26.90
CA ASP A 321 5.45 -8.90 -26.16
C ASP A 321 5.45 -7.79 -25.08
N GLY A 322 6.09 -8.02 -23.94
CA GLY A 322 6.20 -7.08 -22.80
C GLY A 322 6.77 -5.70 -23.15
N ARG A 323 7.37 -5.55 -24.34
CA ARG A 323 7.72 -4.24 -24.93
C ARG A 323 6.49 -3.35 -25.20
N HIS A 324 5.39 -3.90 -25.69
CA HIS A 324 4.16 -3.13 -25.96
C HIS A 324 3.53 -2.62 -24.66
N TRP A 325 3.54 -3.42 -23.59
CA TRP A 325 3.09 -2.98 -22.27
C TRP A 325 3.95 -1.86 -21.69
N THR A 326 5.28 -1.99 -21.81
CA THR A 326 6.20 -0.97 -21.27
C THR A 326 6.00 0.38 -21.96
N SER A 327 5.83 0.38 -23.28
CA SER A 327 5.49 1.59 -24.05
C SER A 327 4.12 2.12 -23.69
N PHE A 328 3.09 1.28 -23.72
CA PHE A 328 1.72 1.67 -23.37
C PHE A 328 1.66 2.33 -22.00
N ARG A 329 2.26 1.73 -20.97
CA ARG A 329 2.27 2.29 -19.62
C ARG A 329 3.06 3.60 -19.53
N ALA A 330 4.14 3.75 -20.32
CA ALA A 330 4.91 4.99 -20.32
C ALA A 330 4.07 6.17 -20.83
N ASP A 331 3.25 5.94 -21.86
CA ASP A 331 2.40 6.96 -22.49
C ASP A 331 1.01 7.05 -21.87
N ALA A 332 0.58 6.03 -21.12
CA ALA A 332 -0.73 5.99 -20.50
C ALA A 332 -0.94 7.12 -19.49
N VAL A 333 -2.15 7.67 -19.54
CA VAL A 333 -2.65 8.69 -18.63
C VAL A 333 -3.74 8.05 -17.76
N PRO A 334 -3.66 8.18 -16.42
CA PRO A 334 -4.73 7.77 -15.53
C PRO A 334 -6.01 8.55 -15.80
N ALA A 335 -7.15 7.86 -15.78
CA ALA A 335 -8.47 8.46 -15.94
C ALA A 335 -9.49 7.69 -15.09
N LEU A 336 -10.72 8.21 -15.03
CA LEU A 336 -11.87 7.50 -14.47
C LEU A 336 -12.83 7.12 -15.61
N ASP A 337 -13.44 5.94 -15.53
CA ASP A 337 -14.54 5.55 -16.40
C ASP A 337 -15.84 6.27 -16.02
N HIS A 338 -16.91 6.02 -16.77
CA HIS A 338 -18.22 6.65 -16.52
C HIS A 338 -18.82 6.32 -15.15
N PHE A 339 -18.41 5.20 -14.53
CA PHE A 339 -18.85 4.79 -13.20
C PHE A 339 -17.92 5.30 -12.08
N GLY A 340 -16.89 6.07 -12.43
CA GLY A 340 -15.88 6.57 -11.50
C GLY A 340 -14.74 5.57 -11.23
N GLY A 341 -14.70 4.43 -11.92
CA GLY A 341 -13.68 3.40 -11.77
C GLY A 341 -12.34 3.80 -12.40
N PRO A 342 -11.19 3.57 -11.75
CA PRO A 342 -9.89 3.88 -12.33
C PRO A 342 -9.59 3.13 -13.63
N THR A 343 -9.04 3.83 -14.62
CA THR A 343 -8.59 3.30 -15.90
C THR A 343 -7.24 3.90 -16.32
N LEU A 344 -6.58 3.24 -17.27
CA LEU A 344 -5.43 3.79 -18.00
C LEU A 344 -5.81 3.99 -19.46
N GLN A 345 -5.56 5.20 -19.98
CA GLN A 345 -5.82 5.56 -21.36
C GLN A 345 -4.52 5.87 -22.09
N ALA A 346 -4.30 5.26 -23.25
CA ALA A 346 -3.18 5.61 -24.12
C ALA A 346 -3.61 5.61 -25.59
N ARG A 347 -2.93 6.42 -26.40
CA ARG A 347 -3.12 6.38 -27.85
C ARG A 347 -2.30 5.24 -28.45
N VAL A 348 -2.97 4.36 -29.19
CA VAL A 348 -2.35 3.27 -29.93
C VAL A 348 -2.75 3.41 -31.40
N GLY A 349 -1.82 3.85 -32.23
CA GLY A 349 -2.14 4.26 -33.60
C GLY A 349 -3.07 5.48 -33.62
N ALA A 350 -4.22 5.35 -34.30
CA ALA A 350 -5.23 6.40 -34.38
C ALA A 350 -6.29 6.33 -33.25
N GLU A 351 -6.30 5.26 -32.46
CA GLU A 351 -7.34 5.01 -31.46
C GLU A 351 -6.87 5.32 -30.04
N ILE A 352 -7.80 5.75 -29.19
CA ILE A 352 -7.57 5.87 -27.74
C ILE A 352 -8.04 4.56 -27.11
N MET A 353 -7.09 3.82 -26.55
CA MET A 353 -7.39 2.59 -25.84
C MET A 353 -7.54 2.87 -24.36
N SER A 354 -8.65 2.41 -23.77
CA SER A 354 -8.92 2.46 -22.34
C SER A 354 -8.88 1.07 -21.75
N VAL A 355 -8.17 0.92 -20.63
CA VAL A 355 -7.95 -0.34 -19.92
C VAL A 355 -8.36 -0.17 -18.47
N GLY A 356 -9.32 -0.98 -18.02
CA GLY A 356 -9.65 -1.08 -16.60
C GLY A 356 -8.48 -1.65 -15.80
N ILE A 357 -8.23 -1.09 -14.62
CA ILE A 357 -7.06 -1.45 -13.80
C ILE A 357 -7.44 -1.99 -12.42
N THR A 358 -8.71 -2.27 -12.18
CA THR A 358 -9.22 -2.83 -10.92
C THR A 358 -9.82 -4.20 -11.15
N ARG A 359 -10.08 -4.98 -10.09
CA ARG A 359 -10.74 -6.28 -10.24
C ARG A 359 -12.15 -6.17 -10.83
N SER A 360 -12.84 -5.07 -10.58
CA SER A 360 -14.22 -4.85 -11.04
C SER A 360 -14.29 -4.47 -12.52
N ASN A 361 -13.27 -3.79 -13.08
CA ASN A 361 -13.34 -3.26 -14.44
C ASN A 361 -12.25 -3.77 -15.40
N ILE A 362 -11.28 -4.57 -14.96
CA ILE A 362 -10.19 -5.07 -15.84
C ILE A 362 -10.67 -5.95 -17.00
N LEU A 363 -11.85 -6.56 -16.87
CA LEU A 363 -12.51 -7.34 -17.94
C LEU A 363 -13.50 -6.52 -18.78
N SER A 364 -13.64 -5.21 -18.53
CA SER A 364 -14.68 -4.39 -19.15
C SER A 364 -14.48 -4.10 -20.65
N SER A 365 -13.25 -4.22 -21.16
CA SER A 365 -12.90 -3.87 -22.55
C SER A 365 -12.24 -5.04 -23.27
N LEU A 366 -12.92 -5.56 -24.30
CA LEU A 366 -12.37 -6.61 -25.17
C LEU A 366 -11.18 -6.10 -26.01
N VAL A 367 -11.28 -4.84 -26.49
CA VAL A 367 -10.23 -4.20 -27.28
C VAL A 367 -8.97 -3.95 -26.44
N GLY A 368 -9.13 -3.65 -25.15
CA GLY A 368 -8.04 -3.47 -24.18
C GLY A 368 -7.51 -4.75 -23.53
N SER A 369 -8.07 -5.93 -23.85
CA SER A 369 -7.80 -7.21 -23.15
C SER A 369 -6.33 -7.61 -23.16
N GLN A 370 -5.60 -7.32 -24.24
CA GLN A 370 -4.15 -7.58 -24.33
C GLN A 370 -3.34 -6.77 -23.31
N PHE A 371 -3.69 -5.51 -23.10
CA PHE A 371 -3.01 -4.64 -22.13
C PHE A 371 -3.42 -4.97 -20.70
N ALA A 372 -4.68 -5.37 -20.49
CA ALA A 372 -5.14 -5.89 -19.22
C ALA A 372 -4.40 -7.19 -18.83
N ALA A 373 -4.20 -8.11 -19.78
CA ALA A 373 -3.41 -9.33 -19.56
C ALA A 373 -1.96 -9.00 -19.20
N ALA A 374 -1.33 -8.05 -19.92
CA ALA A 374 0.04 -7.63 -19.62
C ALA A 374 0.17 -6.91 -18.26
N LEU A 375 -0.83 -6.14 -17.85
CA LEU A 375 -0.91 -5.57 -16.50
C LEU A 375 -0.94 -6.68 -15.44
N MET A 376 -1.78 -7.70 -15.63
CA MET A 376 -1.89 -8.83 -14.72
C MET A 376 -0.60 -9.66 -14.64
N GLU A 377 0.05 -9.90 -15.78
CA GLU A 377 1.36 -10.54 -15.80
C GLU A 377 2.38 -9.70 -15.01
N ALA A 378 2.45 -8.39 -15.23
CA ALA A 378 3.36 -7.50 -14.51
C ALA A 378 3.10 -7.49 -13.00
N ARG A 379 1.82 -7.48 -12.59
CA ARG A 379 1.39 -7.62 -11.19
C ARG A 379 1.86 -8.93 -10.58
N LEU A 380 1.57 -10.06 -11.22
CA LEU A 380 1.93 -11.39 -10.74
C LEU A 380 3.45 -11.55 -10.62
N ARG A 381 4.21 -11.05 -11.61
CA ARG A 381 5.68 -11.06 -11.56
C ARG A 381 6.22 -10.22 -10.40
N GLU A 382 5.59 -9.10 -10.06
CA GLU A 382 5.99 -8.27 -8.91
C GLU A 382 5.69 -8.97 -7.57
N GLU A 383 4.53 -9.61 -7.43
CA GLU A 383 4.13 -10.34 -6.23
C GLU A 383 4.96 -11.62 -6.00
N LEU A 384 5.38 -12.30 -7.07
CA LEU A 384 6.16 -13.53 -7.00
C LEU A 384 7.67 -13.32 -6.80
N LYS A 385 8.13 -12.06 -6.70
CA LYS A 385 9.50 -11.75 -6.26
C LYS A 385 9.73 -12.30 -4.85
N SER A 386 10.92 -12.86 -4.60
CA SER A 386 11.25 -13.52 -3.32
C SER A 386 11.06 -12.65 -2.08
N ALA A 387 11.31 -11.34 -2.20
CA ALA A 387 11.11 -10.38 -1.12
C ALA A 387 9.64 -9.98 -0.92
N ALA A 388 8.85 -9.95 -1.99
CA ALA A 388 7.43 -9.58 -1.97
C ALA A 388 6.57 -10.72 -1.44
N ALA A 389 6.80 -11.96 -1.91
CA ALA A 389 5.99 -13.14 -1.62
C ALA A 389 5.69 -13.35 -0.11
N LYS A 390 6.63 -13.01 0.77
CA LYS A 390 6.46 -13.13 2.24
C LYS A 390 5.42 -12.17 2.83
N LYS A 391 4.92 -11.23 2.04
CA LYS A 391 3.93 -10.21 2.40
C LYS A 391 2.71 -10.25 1.48
N THR A 392 2.59 -11.30 0.67
CA THR A 392 1.54 -11.47 -0.32
C THR A 392 0.63 -12.59 0.14
N ALA A 393 -0.68 -12.34 0.13
CA ALA A 393 -1.65 -13.38 0.40
C ALA A 393 -1.66 -14.40 -0.76
N ARG A 394 -1.60 -15.69 -0.42
CA ARG A 394 -1.68 -16.76 -1.42
C ARG A 394 -2.95 -16.69 -2.27
N ALA A 395 -4.10 -16.44 -1.61
CA ALA A 395 -5.40 -16.38 -2.25
C ALA A 395 -5.48 -15.29 -3.34
N ASP A 396 -4.84 -14.15 -3.12
CA ASP A 396 -4.77 -13.08 -4.12
C ASP A 396 -4.03 -13.53 -5.37
N VAL A 397 -2.87 -14.19 -5.23
CA VAL A 397 -2.10 -14.67 -6.40
C VAL A 397 -2.84 -15.76 -7.17
N GLU A 398 -3.53 -16.67 -6.47
CA GLU A 398 -4.37 -17.69 -7.11
C GLU A 398 -5.55 -17.04 -7.87
N SER A 399 -6.22 -16.06 -7.27
CA SER A 399 -7.29 -15.29 -7.93
C SER A 399 -6.77 -14.50 -9.12
N ASP A 400 -5.59 -13.89 -9.00
CA ASP A 400 -4.97 -13.07 -10.04
C ASP A 400 -4.49 -13.93 -11.23
N LEU A 401 -4.04 -15.18 -10.99
CA LEU A 401 -3.75 -16.15 -12.04
C LEU A 401 -5.01 -16.58 -12.81
N ALA A 402 -6.11 -16.82 -12.10
CA ALA A 402 -7.39 -17.16 -12.74
C ALA A 402 -7.88 -16.00 -13.63
N LEU A 403 -7.74 -14.76 -13.14
CA LEU A 403 -8.07 -13.56 -13.89
C LEU A 403 -7.19 -13.38 -15.13
N LEU A 404 -5.87 -13.61 -15.01
CA LEU A 404 -4.97 -13.61 -16.17
C LEU A 404 -5.40 -14.66 -17.20
N LYS A 405 -5.70 -15.89 -16.77
CA LYS A 405 -6.17 -16.94 -17.68
C LYS A 405 -7.43 -16.50 -18.46
N GLN A 406 -8.42 -15.93 -17.77
CA GLN A 406 -9.63 -15.42 -18.42
C GLN A 406 -9.33 -14.33 -19.44
N LEU A 407 -8.42 -13.40 -19.11
CA LEU A 407 -7.99 -12.35 -20.03
C LEU A 407 -7.30 -12.91 -21.28
N LEU A 408 -6.46 -13.93 -21.13
CA LEU A 408 -5.78 -14.60 -22.25
C LEU A 408 -6.76 -15.36 -23.14
N GLU A 409 -7.77 -16.03 -22.57
CA GLU A 409 -8.81 -16.74 -23.31
C GLU A 409 -9.77 -15.81 -24.07
N SER A 410 -9.92 -14.58 -23.58
CA SER A 410 -10.83 -13.57 -24.16
C SER A 410 -10.18 -12.74 -25.28
N GLN A 411 -8.89 -12.96 -25.58
CA GLN A 411 -8.21 -12.20 -26.64
C GLN A 411 -8.77 -12.58 -28.01
N PRO A 412 -9.03 -11.58 -28.88
CA PRO A 412 -9.46 -11.87 -30.24
C PRO A 412 -8.35 -12.68 -30.93
N LYS A 413 -8.66 -13.92 -31.32
CA LYS A 413 -7.78 -14.69 -32.20
C LYS A 413 -7.63 -13.87 -33.48
N GLU A 414 -6.41 -13.40 -33.77
CA GLU A 414 -6.12 -12.90 -35.11
C GLU A 414 -6.59 -13.96 -36.09
N SER A 415 -7.61 -13.60 -36.87
CA SER A 415 -8.13 -14.48 -37.90
C SER A 415 -7.00 -14.72 -38.88
N ALA A 416 -6.52 -15.95 -38.96
CA ALA A 416 -5.69 -16.41 -40.05
C ALA A 416 -6.48 -16.24 -41.37
N SER A 417 -6.40 -15.06 -41.98
CA SER A 417 -7.09 -14.73 -43.23
C SER A 417 -6.61 -13.40 -43.79
N THR A 418 -5.46 -13.41 -44.49
CA THR A 418 -5.15 -12.65 -45.72
C THR A 418 -3.66 -12.89 -46.05
N GLY A 419 -3.25 -13.47 -47.17
CA GLY A 419 -3.97 -14.03 -48.30
C GLY A 419 -3.08 -15.06 -49.00
N ALA A 420 -3.60 -16.27 -49.17
CA ALA A 420 -3.13 -17.21 -50.17
C ALA A 420 -4.18 -17.22 -51.27
N LEU A 421 -4.08 -16.26 -52.20
CA LEU A 421 -4.65 -16.41 -53.53
C LEU A 421 -3.53 -16.15 -54.53
N ALA A 422 -2.93 -17.26 -54.93
CA ALA A 422 -2.21 -17.38 -56.16
C ALA A 422 -3.13 -16.96 -57.31
N SER A 423 -2.69 -15.99 -58.10
CA SER A 423 -2.91 -16.03 -59.54
C SER A 423 -1.54 -15.83 -60.17
N GLY A 424 -1.02 -16.93 -60.72
CA GLY A 424 0.23 -16.93 -61.45
C GLY A 424 0.06 -16.17 -62.76
N SER A 425 1.00 -15.28 -63.04
CA SER A 425 1.34 -14.92 -64.42
C SER A 425 2.85 -14.96 -64.53
N ALA A 426 3.35 -16.14 -64.91
CA ALA A 426 4.70 -16.29 -65.39
C ALA A 426 4.78 -15.67 -66.79
N ALA A 427 5.53 -14.57 -66.92
CA ALA A 427 6.03 -14.09 -68.20
C ALA A 427 7.53 -14.37 -68.26
N LEU A 428 7.90 -15.22 -69.24
CA LEU A 428 9.27 -15.58 -69.61
C LEU A 428 10.07 -14.38 -70.17
N PRO A 429 11.41 -14.47 -70.18
CA PRO A 429 12.30 -13.35 -70.49
C PRO A 429 12.46 -13.15 -72.01
N SER A 430 12.52 -11.90 -72.46
CA SER A 430 12.97 -11.56 -73.80
C SER A 430 14.44 -11.18 -73.77
N SER A 431 15.20 -11.89 -74.59
CA SER A 431 16.58 -11.67 -74.97
C SER A 431 16.77 -10.39 -75.78
N ALA A 432 17.98 -9.86 -75.72
CA ALA A 432 18.52 -8.74 -76.47
C ALA A 432 18.47 -8.91 -78.00
N SER A 433 18.30 -7.80 -78.74
CA SER A 433 19.10 -7.45 -79.94
C SER A 433 18.74 -6.05 -80.49
N GLN A 434 19.81 -5.31 -80.82
CA GLN A 434 19.94 -4.03 -81.56
C GLN A 434 19.69 -2.73 -80.81
#